data_AF-A0A822DU05-F1
#
_entry.id   AF-A0A822DU05-F1
#
_cell.length_a   1.000
_cell.length_b   1.000
_cell.length_c   1.000
_cell.angle_alpha   90.00
_cell.angle_beta   90.00
_cell.angle_gamma   90.00
#
_symmetry.space_group_name_H-M   'P 1'
#
loop_
_entity.id
_entity.type
_entity.pdbx_description
1 polymer ?
#
loop_
_entity_poly.entity_id
_entity_poly.type
_entity_poly.pdbx_seq_one_letter_code
_entity_poly.pdbx_strand_id
1 'polypeptide(L)'
;TIIFQINATSYDPIINGHIIYDLINSSDYFYINQQTGIIRLKKYLLSTIMNFTLLIKAFEYDINLTDYTNLFITIINDDNIYFNFNNNNNNNINCSIEENKIIGTNICTIGFDSNDFIYELIDHMNYFHIYKNNGTIINNKIFDYEIDQHEYNISIIVKDRENQVERFFFFFFSNLH
;
A
#
# COMPACT_ATOMS: atom_id res chain seq x y z
N THR A 1 -10.50 -8.24 13.37
CA THR A 1 -10.57 -6.88 12.82
C THR A 1 -12.02 -6.41 12.77
N ILE A 2 -12.30 -5.20 13.25
CA ILE A 2 -13.61 -4.53 13.10
C ILE A 2 -13.62 -3.88 11.71
N ILE A 3 -14.69 -4.07 10.96
CA ILE A 3 -14.85 -3.52 9.61
C ILE A 3 -15.81 -2.35 9.60
N PHE A 4 -16.97 -2.53 10.24
CA PHE A 4 -18.03 -1.54 10.27
C PHE A 4 -18.94 -1.77 11.46
N GLN A 5 -19.74 -0.76 11.82
CA GLN A 5 -20.82 -0.90 12.80
C GLN A 5 -22.11 -0.37 12.19
N ILE A 6 -23.15 -1.19 12.18
CA ILE A 6 -24.49 -0.77 11.80
C ILE A 6 -25.25 -0.32 13.03
N ASN A 7 -26.12 0.65 12.83
CA ASN A 7 -27.05 1.13 13.84
C ASN A 7 -28.47 1.17 13.26
N ALA A 8 -29.42 0.70 14.03
CA ALA A 8 -30.85 0.89 13.81
C ALA A 8 -31.46 1.58 15.04
N THR A 9 -32.54 2.32 14.82
CA THR A 9 -33.20 3.12 15.86
C THR A 9 -34.69 2.83 15.84
N SER A 10 -35.27 2.55 17.00
CA SER A 10 -36.73 2.49 17.17
C SER A 10 -37.32 3.90 17.25
N TYR A 11 -38.54 4.08 16.74
CA TYR A 11 -39.27 5.36 16.87
C TYR A 11 -39.95 5.50 18.24
N ASP A 12 -40.05 4.42 19.03
CA ASP A 12 -40.67 4.46 20.36
C ASP A 12 -39.60 4.83 21.43
N PRO A 13 -39.69 6.01 22.06
CA PRO A 13 -38.71 6.45 23.05
C PRO A 13 -38.91 5.81 24.45
N ILE A 14 -39.99 5.05 24.67
CA ILE A 14 -40.35 4.48 25.99
C ILE A 14 -39.78 3.07 26.16
N ILE A 15 -39.62 2.35 25.05
CA ILE A 15 -38.98 1.03 25.02
C ILE A 15 -37.53 1.27 24.63
N ASN A 16 -36.58 0.87 25.48
CA ASN A 16 -35.19 0.74 25.06
C ASN A 16 -35.13 -0.42 24.07
N GLY A 17 -35.51 -0.15 22.81
CA GLY A 17 -35.74 -1.16 21.78
C GLY A 17 -34.61 -2.17 21.79
N HIS A 18 -34.93 -3.40 22.19
CA HIS A 18 -33.98 -4.50 22.15
C HIS A 18 -33.80 -4.92 20.69
N ILE A 19 -33.00 -4.14 19.98
CA ILE A 19 -32.67 -4.35 18.58
C ILE A 19 -31.60 -5.43 18.50
N ILE A 20 -31.95 -6.48 17.76
CA ILE A 20 -31.12 -7.63 17.48
C ILE A 20 -30.73 -7.57 16.00
N TYR A 21 -29.43 -7.61 15.75
CA TYR A 21 -28.87 -7.64 14.40
C TYR A 21 -28.61 -9.09 13.96
N ASP A 22 -28.86 -9.38 12.68
CA ASP A 22 -28.51 -10.67 12.10
C ASP A 22 -28.01 -10.53 10.67
N LEU A 23 -27.12 -11.45 10.28
CA LEU A 23 -26.60 -11.52 8.92
C LEU A 23 -27.36 -12.61 8.17
N ILE A 24 -28.29 -12.21 7.30
CA ILE A 24 -29.20 -13.14 6.62
C ILE A 24 -28.45 -14.04 5.65
N ASN A 25 -27.55 -13.44 4.87
CA ASN A 25 -26.70 -14.22 3.99
C ASN A 25 -25.46 -14.65 4.75
N SER A 26 -25.45 -15.89 5.20
CA SER A 26 -24.29 -16.51 5.84
C SER A 26 -23.04 -16.24 5.01
N SER A 27 -22.02 -15.66 5.64
CA SER A 27 -20.72 -15.41 5.01
C SER A 27 -19.63 -16.20 5.73
N ASP A 28 -18.75 -16.84 4.97
CA ASP A 28 -17.54 -17.47 5.51
C ASP A 28 -16.51 -16.44 6.02
N TYR A 29 -16.69 -15.17 5.67
CA TYR A 29 -15.74 -14.09 5.92
C TYR A 29 -16.19 -13.16 7.03
N PHE A 30 -17.49 -12.96 7.21
CA PHE A 30 -18.02 -11.96 8.14
C PHE A 30 -18.96 -12.57 9.17
N TYR A 31 -18.96 -11.99 10.36
CA TYR A 31 -20.04 -12.14 11.33
C TYR A 31 -20.44 -10.77 11.88
N ILE A 32 -21.68 -10.67 12.34
CA ILE A 32 -22.21 -9.50 13.04
C ILE A 32 -22.46 -9.85 14.50
N ASN A 33 -22.09 -8.95 15.42
CA ASN A 33 -22.50 -9.06 16.81
C ASN A 33 -23.98 -8.65 16.91
N GLN A 34 -24.81 -9.57 17.42
CA GLN A 34 -26.26 -9.40 17.45
C GLN A 34 -26.74 -8.25 18.34
N GLN A 35 -25.96 -7.82 19.33
CA GLN A 35 -26.34 -6.74 20.25
C GLN A 35 -25.77 -5.39 19.83
N THR A 36 -24.56 -5.37 19.28
CA THR A 36 -23.85 -4.11 19.01
C THR A 36 -23.87 -3.69 17.54
N GLY A 37 -24.30 -4.55 16.63
CA GLY A 37 -24.26 -4.30 15.18
C GLY A 37 -22.84 -4.24 14.60
N ILE A 38 -21.81 -4.63 15.37
CA ILE A 38 -20.41 -4.58 14.93
C ILE A 38 -20.12 -5.79 14.03
N ILE A 39 -19.63 -5.50 12.82
CA ILE A 39 -19.23 -6.49 11.82
C ILE A 39 -17.72 -6.72 11.90
N ARG A 40 -17.32 -7.99 11.97
CA ARG A 40 -15.93 -8.43 12.08
C ARG A 40 -15.61 -9.51 11.07
N LEU A 41 -14.32 -9.60 10.74
CA LEU A 41 -13.78 -10.72 9.95
C LEU A 41 -13.69 -11.99 10.80
N LYS A 42 -14.11 -13.11 10.21
CA LYS A 42 -13.95 -14.47 10.74
C LYS A 42 -12.55 -15.04 10.50
N LYS A 43 -11.97 -14.71 9.35
CA LYS A 43 -10.67 -15.20 8.91
C LYS A 43 -9.88 -14.08 8.24
N TYR A 44 -8.56 -14.27 8.19
CA TYR A 44 -7.70 -13.41 7.40
C TYR A 44 -8.10 -13.51 5.93
N LEU A 45 -8.12 -12.37 5.25
CA LEU A 45 -8.42 -12.31 3.82
C LEU A 45 -7.13 -12.51 3.06
N LEU A 46 -7.11 -13.46 2.14
CA LEU A 46 -6.02 -13.60 1.19
C LEU A 46 -6.08 -12.45 0.19
N SER A 47 -4.93 -12.11 -0.37
CA SER A 47 -4.68 -10.89 -1.11
C SER A 47 -5.25 -10.93 -2.54
N THR A 48 -6.58 -10.94 -2.63
CA THR A 48 -7.31 -10.82 -3.88
C THR A 48 -8.38 -9.75 -3.73
N ILE A 49 -8.59 -8.99 -4.81
CA ILE A 49 -9.71 -8.05 -4.87
C ILE A 49 -11.01 -8.86 -4.76
N MET A 50 -11.82 -8.55 -3.77
CA MET A 50 -13.07 -9.27 -3.48
C MET A 50 -14.17 -8.27 -3.13
N ASN A 51 -15.34 -8.50 -3.70
CA ASN A 51 -16.54 -7.72 -3.42
C ASN A 51 -17.53 -8.57 -2.64
N PHE A 52 -18.08 -8.02 -1.55
CA PHE A 52 -19.10 -8.65 -0.74
C PHE A 52 -20.32 -7.75 -0.62
N THR A 53 -21.49 -8.37 -0.66
CA THR A 53 -22.75 -7.75 -0.28
C THR A 53 -23.26 -8.49 0.94
N LEU A 54 -23.41 -7.79 2.07
CA LEU A 54 -23.98 -8.33 3.29
C LEU A 54 -25.42 -7.84 3.45
N LEU A 55 -26.37 -8.76 3.50
CA LEU A 55 -27.77 -8.50 3.77
C LEU A 55 -28.01 -8.63 5.27
N ILE A 56 -28.34 -7.51 5.90
CA ILE A 56 -28.39 -7.40 7.36
C ILE A 56 -29.82 -7.10 7.77
N LYS A 57 -30.28 -7.85 8.78
CA LYS A 57 -31.56 -7.70 9.44
C LYS A 57 -31.36 -6.93 10.74
N ALA A 58 -32.22 -5.97 11.03
CA ALA A 58 -32.42 -5.42 12.37
C ALA A 58 -33.84 -5.80 12.82
N PHE A 59 -33.94 -6.41 14.00
CA PHE A 59 -35.21 -6.90 14.54
C PHE A 59 -35.41 -6.41 15.97
N GLU A 60 -36.55 -5.81 16.23
CA GLU A 60 -36.94 -5.36 17.57
C GLU A 60 -37.89 -6.39 18.19
N TYR A 61 -37.40 -7.08 19.22
CA TYR A 61 -38.09 -8.24 19.80
C TYR A 61 -39.46 -7.87 20.41
N ASP A 62 -39.53 -6.73 21.09
CA ASP A 62 -40.69 -6.36 21.90
C ASP A 62 -41.93 -6.02 21.06
N ILE A 63 -41.72 -5.55 19.82
CA ILE A 63 -42.79 -5.10 18.92
C ILE A 63 -42.83 -5.87 17.58
N ASN A 64 -41.99 -6.88 17.43
CA ASN A 64 -41.87 -7.70 16.22
C ASN A 64 -41.66 -6.89 14.92
N LEU A 65 -40.99 -5.74 14.99
CA LEU A 65 -40.64 -4.96 13.80
C LEU A 65 -39.30 -5.42 13.24
N THR A 66 -39.20 -5.45 11.91
CA THR A 66 -38.00 -5.85 11.19
C THR A 66 -37.69 -4.84 10.10
N ASP A 67 -36.41 -4.49 9.95
CA ASP A 67 -35.90 -3.75 8.80
C ASP A 67 -34.64 -4.43 8.22
N TYR A 68 -34.31 -4.08 6.99
CA TYR A 68 -33.24 -4.71 6.21
C TYR A 68 -32.36 -3.67 5.51
N THR A 69 -31.06 -3.95 5.44
CA THR A 69 -30.13 -3.13 4.65
C THR A 69 -29.07 -3.96 3.98
N ASN A 70 -28.47 -3.40 2.93
CA ASN A 70 -27.33 -3.96 2.22
C ASN A 70 -26.07 -3.17 2.56
N LEU A 71 -25.03 -3.85 3.04
CA LEU A 71 -23.69 -3.30 3.18
C LEU A 71 -22.80 -3.85 2.05
N PHE A 72 -22.27 -2.95 1.23
CA PHE A 72 -21.31 -3.28 0.18
C PHE A 72 -19.89 -3.11 0.72
N ILE A 73 -19.09 -4.16 0.65
CA ILE A 73 -17.70 -4.18 1.10
C ILE A 73 -16.83 -4.53 -0.09
N THR A 74 -15.93 -3.62 -0.44
CA THR A 74 -14.86 -3.88 -1.41
C THR A 74 -13.56 -4.07 -0.65
N ILE A 75 -12.99 -5.27 -0.72
CA ILE A 75 -11.62 -5.50 -0.29
C ILE A 75 -10.74 -5.20 -1.48
N ILE A 76 -10.00 -4.12 -1.36
CA ILE A 76 -8.89 -3.81 -2.24
C ILE A 76 -7.67 -4.55 -1.73
N ASN A 77 -7.04 -5.28 -2.63
CA ASN A 77 -5.73 -5.82 -2.35
C ASN A 77 -4.73 -4.66 -2.37
N ASP A 78 -4.06 -4.44 -1.25
CA ASP A 78 -2.94 -3.51 -1.15
C ASP A 78 -1.61 -4.15 -1.60
N ASP A 79 -1.65 -5.33 -2.24
CA ASP A 79 -0.49 -5.84 -2.95
C ASP A 79 -0.19 -5.05 -4.23
N ASN A 80 -0.95 -3.99 -4.57
CA ASN A 80 -0.58 -3.10 -5.68
C ASN A 80 0.68 -2.26 -5.39
N ILE A 81 1.40 -2.51 -4.30
CA ILE A 81 2.83 -2.19 -4.20
C ILE A 81 3.68 -3.31 -4.83
N TYR A 82 3.30 -3.82 -5.99
CA TYR A 82 4.25 -4.49 -6.88
C TYR A 82 5.11 -3.41 -7.52
N PHE A 83 6.19 -3.03 -6.83
CA PHE A 83 7.33 -2.41 -7.51
C PHE A 83 7.92 -3.44 -8.46
N ASN A 84 7.34 -3.55 -9.65
CA ASN A 84 7.81 -4.47 -10.67
C ASN A 84 9.03 -3.85 -11.36
N PHE A 85 10.19 -3.85 -10.69
CA PHE A 85 11.50 -3.50 -11.27
C PHE A 85 11.98 -4.50 -12.34
N ASN A 86 11.09 -5.31 -12.88
CA ASN A 86 11.43 -6.22 -13.96
C ASN A 86 11.61 -5.42 -15.26
N ASN A 87 12.88 -5.18 -15.57
CA ASN A 87 13.36 -5.69 -16.85
C ASN A 87 14.39 -6.80 -16.76
N ASN A 88 14.78 -7.29 -15.57
CA ASN A 88 15.55 -8.52 -15.43
C ASN A 88 15.20 -9.19 -14.11
N ASN A 89 15.10 -10.52 -14.08
CA ASN A 89 14.65 -11.36 -12.97
C ASN A 89 15.54 -11.34 -11.70
N ASN A 90 16.34 -10.28 -11.53
CA ASN A 90 17.18 -10.03 -10.37
C ASN A 90 16.73 -8.68 -9.80
N ASN A 91 16.43 -8.60 -8.50
CA ASN A 91 16.03 -7.36 -7.79
C ASN A 91 17.12 -6.24 -7.80
N ASN A 92 18.10 -6.33 -8.70
CA ASN A 92 19.25 -5.44 -8.79
C ASN A 92 19.14 -4.67 -10.11
N ILE A 93 18.82 -3.39 -10.02
CA ILE A 93 18.86 -2.47 -11.16
C ILE A 93 20.31 -2.02 -11.33
N ASN A 94 20.96 -2.47 -12.39
CA ASN A 94 22.32 -2.02 -12.71
C ASN A 94 22.23 -0.67 -13.42
N CYS A 95 22.69 0.40 -12.77
CA CYS A 95 22.87 1.71 -13.41
C CYS A 95 24.34 2.10 -13.44
N SER A 96 24.79 2.71 -14.54
CA SER A 96 26.17 3.13 -14.76
C SER A 96 26.25 4.62 -15.10
N ILE A 97 27.32 5.28 -14.66
CA ILE A 97 27.74 6.58 -15.20
C ILE A 97 29.16 6.45 -15.73
N GLU A 98 29.47 7.17 -16.81
CA GLU A 98 30.86 7.39 -17.22
C GLU A 98 31.53 8.37 -16.25
N GLU A 99 32.85 8.26 -16.11
CA GLU A 99 33.64 9.22 -15.34
C GLU A 99 33.59 10.64 -15.92
N ASN A 100 34.04 11.62 -15.13
CA ASN A 100 34.19 13.02 -15.51
C ASN A 100 32.90 13.73 -15.95
N LYS A 101 31.73 13.12 -15.71
CA LYS A 101 30.44 13.77 -15.94
C LYS A 101 30.19 14.87 -14.93
N ILE A 102 29.67 16.00 -15.41
CA ILE A 102 29.28 17.14 -14.58
C ILE A 102 28.22 16.72 -13.55
N ILE A 103 28.18 17.41 -12.42
CA ILE A 103 27.14 17.22 -11.40
C ILE A 103 25.76 17.44 -12.01
N GLY A 104 24.81 16.57 -11.67
CA GLY A 104 23.44 16.60 -12.16
C GLY A 104 23.19 15.79 -13.44
N THR A 105 24.19 15.05 -13.92
CA THR A 105 24.05 14.10 -15.01
C THR A 105 23.18 12.92 -14.58
N ASN A 106 22.20 12.56 -15.41
CA ASN A 106 21.33 11.41 -15.19
C ASN A 106 22.13 10.10 -15.23
N ILE A 107 21.97 9.28 -14.20
CA ILE A 107 22.54 7.93 -14.11
C ILE A 107 21.51 6.92 -14.58
N CYS A 108 20.32 6.93 -13.98
CA CYS A 108 19.18 6.12 -14.39
C CYS A 108 17.88 6.62 -13.73
N THR A 109 16.77 6.04 -14.15
CA THR A 109 15.45 6.29 -13.55
C THR A 109 14.88 4.97 -13.06
N ILE A 110 14.63 4.88 -11.76
CA ILE A 110 14.01 3.71 -11.13
C ILE A 110 12.51 3.89 -10.95
N GLY A 111 12.00 5.11 -11.07
CA GLY A 111 10.58 5.37 -10.94
C GLY A 111 9.82 4.96 -12.19
N PHE A 112 8.59 4.51 -11.98
CA PHE A 112 7.63 4.16 -13.03
C PHE A 112 6.71 5.36 -13.32
N ASP A 113 6.00 5.31 -14.44
CA ASP A 113 5.06 6.33 -14.92
C ASP A 113 3.84 6.60 -13.99
N SER A 114 3.85 6.07 -12.76
CA SER A 114 2.86 6.36 -11.72
C SER A 114 3.33 7.51 -10.82
N ASN A 115 2.54 8.59 -10.77
CA ASN A 115 2.77 9.73 -9.88
C ASN A 115 2.43 9.45 -8.40
N ASP A 116 2.23 8.18 -8.02
CA ASP A 116 1.76 7.79 -6.70
C ASP A 116 2.90 7.45 -5.72
N PHE A 117 4.15 7.51 -6.18
CA PHE A 117 5.32 7.17 -5.38
C PHE A 117 6.23 8.36 -5.11
N ILE A 118 6.81 8.35 -3.91
CA ILE A 118 7.83 9.30 -3.46
C ILE A 118 9.12 8.52 -3.16
N TYR A 119 10.23 8.98 -3.75
CA TYR A 119 11.54 8.32 -3.63
C TYR A 119 12.47 9.11 -2.72
N GLU A 120 13.21 8.42 -1.86
CA GLU A 120 14.15 9.02 -0.93
C GLU A 120 15.43 8.19 -0.80
N LEU A 121 16.57 8.83 -0.99
CA LEU A 121 17.89 8.21 -0.89
C LEU A 121 18.32 8.13 0.59
N ILE A 122 18.72 6.95 1.05
CA ILE A 122 19.40 6.75 2.32
C ILE A 122 20.91 6.67 2.04
N ASP A 123 21.49 7.79 1.61
CA ASP A 123 22.95 7.91 1.42
C ASP A 123 23.56 8.79 2.51
N HIS A 124 24.71 8.35 3.03
CA HIS A 124 25.49 9.07 4.03
C HIS A 124 26.63 9.89 3.43
N MET A 125 26.97 9.66 2.16
CA MET A 125 28.14 10.26 1.49
C MET A 125 27.79 11.42 0.56
N ASN A 126 26.50 11.62 0.26
CA ASN A 126 25.97 12.70 -0.59
C ASN A 126 26.57 12.71 -2.01
N TYR A 127 26.92 11.53 -2.53
CA TYR A 127 27.48 11.39 -3.88
C TYR A 127 26.41 11.28 -4.96
N PHE A 128 25.18 11.00 -4.55
CA PHE A 128 24.03 10.84 -5.42
C PHE A 128 22.87 11.71 -4.93
N HIS A 129 21.98 12.03 -5.85
CA HIS A 129 20.71 12.65 -5.53
C HIS A 129 19.59 11.91 -6.30
N ILE A 130 18.42 11.79 -5.69
CA ILE A 130 17.23 11.22 -6.32
C ILE A 130 16.11 12.25 -6.34
N TYR A 131 15.50 12.41 -7.51
CA TYR A 131 14.31 13.22 -7.65
C TYR A 131 13.11 12.50 -7.04
N LYS A 132 12.52 13.12 -6.02
CA LYS A 132 11.45 12.54 -5.21
C LYS A 132 10.20 12.14 -5.99
N ASN A 133 9.92 12.78 -7.11
CA ASN A 133 8.68 12.62 -7.87
C ASN A 133 8.74 11.54 -8.96
N ASN A 134 9.93 11.21 -9.48
CA ASN A 134 10.06 10.31 -10.61
C ASN A 134 11.17 9.25 -10.43
N GLY A 135 11.89 9.26 -9.32
CA GLY A 135 12.93 8.28 -9.03
C GLY A 135 14.14 8.37 -9.97
N THR A 136 14.36 9.52 -10.63
CA THR A 136 15.57 9.75 -11.43
C THR A 136 16.76 10.03 -10.50
N ILE A 137 17.84 9.27 -10.69
CA ILE A 137 19.07 9.37 -9.93
C ILE A 137 20.10 10.15 -10.76
N ILE A 138 20.75 11.11 -10.11
CA ILE A 138 21.80 11.95 -10.69
C ILE A 138 23.06 11.89 -9.83
N ASN A 139 24.21 12.16 -10.45
CA ASN A 139 25.45 12.34 -9.68
C ASN A 139 25.44 13.69 -8.94
N ASN A 140 25.89 13.67 -7.70
CA ASN A 140 26.16 14.86 -6.88
C ASN A 140 27.66 15.09 -6.63
N LYS A 141 28.49 14.33 -7.34
CA LYS A 141 29.95 14.39 -7.38
C LYS A 141 30.42 14.12 -8.81
N ILE A 142 31.55 14.71 -9.20
CA ILE A 142 32.27 14.29 -10.43
C ILE A 142 33.07 13.04 -10.06
N PHE A 143 32.77 11.92 -10.71
CA PHE A 143 33.46 10.65 -10.48
C PHE A 143 34.71 10.55 -11.34
N ASP A 144 35.76 9.99 -10.77
CA ASP A 144 37.04 9.71 -11.42
C ASP A 144 37.34 8.22 -11.27
N TYR A 145 37.53 7.50 -12.38
CA TYR A 145 37.60 6.04 -12.35
C TYR A 145 38.85 5.53 -11.61
N GLU A 146 39.99 6.20 -11.75
CA GLU A 146 41.25 5.81 -11.13
C GLU A 146 41.30 6.08 -9.61
N ILE A 147 40.56 7.08 -9.14
CA ILE A 147 40.61 7.55 -7.76
C ILE A 147 39.44 7.03 -6.92
N ASP A 148 38.25 6.92 -7.51
CA ASP A 148 37.03 6.62 -6.77
C ASP A 148 36.70 5.12 -6.71
N GLN A 149 35.74 4.78 -5.86
CA GLN A 149 35.21 3.42 -5.79
C GLN A 149 34.46 3.08 -7.09
N HIS A 150 34.65 1.84 -7.56
CA HIS A 150 34.05 1.34 -8.79
C HIS A 150 32.59 0.86 -8.61
N GLU A 151 32.13 0.70 -7.38
CA GLU A 151 30.80 0.16 -7.05
C GLU A 151 30.26 0.90 -5.84
N TYR A 152 28.98 1.27 -5.84
CA TYR A 152 28.36 1.94 -4.69
C TYR A 152 27.03 1.27 -4.35
N ASN A 153 26.82 0.99 -3.08
CA ASN A 153 25.55 0.45 -2.60
C ASN A 153 24.74 1.59 -1.99
N ILE A 154 23.62 1.95 -2.60
CA ILE A 154 22.72 2.99 -2.09
C ILE A 154 21.35 2.40 -1.78
N SER A 155 20.80 2.75 -0.62
CA SER A 155 19.47 2.30 -0.22
C SER A 155 18.44 3.38 -0.55
N ILE A 156 17.24 2.99 -1.02
CA ILE A 156 16.21 3.94 -1.42
C ILE A 156 14.89 3.53 -0.77
N ILE A 157 14.29 4.44 -0.03
CA ILE A 157 12.94 4.28 0.48
C ILE A 157 11.96 4.73 -0.61
N VAL A 158 10.93 3.91 -0.84
CA VAL A 158 9.80 4.29 -1.69
C VAL A 158 8.53 4.33 -0.86
N LYS A 159 7.84 5.46 -0.91
CA LYS A 159 6.64 5.75 -0.11
C LYS A 159 5.47 5.96 -1.05
N ASP A 160 4.32 5.36 -0.75
CA ASP A 160 3.05 5.75 -1.37
C ASP A 160 2.26 6.66 -0.40
N ARG A 161 0.98 6.93 -0.69
CA ARG A 161 0.14 7.84 0.10
C ARG A 161 -0.25 7.29 1.49
N GLU A 162 -0.22 5.98 1.70
CA GLU A 162 -0.71 5.32 2.92
C GLU A 162 0.27 4.32 3.55
N ASN A 163 1.34 3.93 2.85
CA ASN A 163 2.35 2.96 3.27
C ASN A 163 3.79 3.43 2.98
N GLN A 164 4.71 2.89 3.77
CA GLN A 164 6.16 3.06 3.57
C GLN A 164 6.79 1.69 3.38
N VAL A 165 7.50 1.49 2.26
CA VAL A 165 8.26 0.27 2.01
C VAL A 165 9.72 0.63 1.78
N GLU A 166 10.58 0.11 2.65
CA GLU A 166 12.02 0.18 2.45
C GLU A 166 12.47 -0.91 1.47
N ARG A 167 13.29 -0.52 0.48
CA ARG A 167 13.91 -1.44 -0.48
C ARG A 167 15.39 -1.12 -0.64
N PHE A 168 16.18 -2.18 -0.80
CA PHE A 168 17.61 -2.08 -1.04
C PHE A 168 17.86 -2.18 -2.55
N PHE A 169 18.66 -1.28 -3.09
CA PHE A 169 19.08 -1.30 -4.48
C PHE A 169 20.61 -1.40 -4.54
N PHE A 170 21.13 -2.17 -5.49
CA PHE A 170 22.59 -2.35 -5.67
C PHE A 170 22.99 -1.69 -7.00
N PHE A 171 24.01 -0.82 -6.98
CA PHE A 171 24.48 -0.10 -8.15
C PHE A 171 25.93 -0.48 -8.49
N PHE A 172 26.21 -0.63 -9.78
CA PHE A 172 27.53 -1.02 -10.29
C PHE A 172 27.98 -0.01 -11.34
N PHE A 173 29.18 0.57 -11.21
CA PHE A 173 29.73 1.41 -12.28
C PHE A 173 30.45 0.54 -13.30
N SER A 174 30.30 0.90 -14.56
CA SER A 174 30.98 0.25 -15.67
C SER A 174 31.90 1.24 -16.35
N ASN A 175 33.17 0.86 -16.55
CA ASN A 175 34.09 1.59 -17.41
C ASN A 175 33.67 1.41 -18.87
N LEU A 176 33.31 2.50 -19.55
CA LEU A 176 33.17 2.52 -21.00
C LEU A 176 34.20 3.53 -21.52
N HIS A 177 35.30 2.99 -22.05
CA HIS A 177 36.29 3.72 -22.86
C HIS A 177 35.74 4.02 -24.26
#